data_AF-A0A2G1YML9-F1
#
_entry.id   AF-A0A2G1YML9-F1
#
_cell.length_a   1.000
_cell.length_b   1.000
_cell.length_c   1.000
_cell.angle_alpha   90.00
_cell.angle_beta   90.00
_cell.angle_gamma   90.00
#
_symmetry.space_group_name_H-M   'P 1'
#
loop_
_entity.id
_entity.type
_entity.pdbx_description
1 polymer ?
#
loop_
_entity_poly.entity_id
_entity_poly.type
_entity_poly.pdbx_seq_one_letter_code
_entity_poly.pdbx_strand_id
1 'polypeptide(L)' 'MKFDWDKNKARINLAKHKVSFEEAQSVFDDDAARLIF' A
#
# COMPACT_ATOMS: atom_id res chain seq x y z
N MET A 1 -13.02 -2.76 -0.78
CA MET A 1 -12.19 -3.96 -0.50
C MET A 1 -11.60 -3.82 0.90
N LYS A 2 -11.61 -4.85 1.75
CA LYS A 2 -10.80 -4.86 2.98
C LYS A 2 -9.58 -5.74 2.71
N PHE A 3 -8.41 -5.12 2.59
CA PHE A 3 -7.16 -5.86 2.54
C PHE A 3 -6.76 -6.22 3.97
N ASP A 4 -6.73 -7.51 4.29
CA ASP A 4 -6.24 -7.99 5.57
C ASP A 4 -4.74 -8.25 5.45
N TRP A 5 -3.93 -7.40 6.08
CA TRP A 5 -2.48 -7.54 6.09
C TRP A 5 -2.03 -8.11 7.43
N ASP A 6 -1.12 -9.09 7.37
CA ASP A 6 -0.44 -9.55 8.58
C ASP A 6 0.24 -8.37 9.29
N LYS A 7 -0.06 -8.22 10.59
CA LYS A 7 0.42 -7.09 11.41
C LYS A 7 1.94 -7.04 11.53
N ASN A 8 2.62 -8.20 11.54
CA ASN A 8 4.07 -8.25 11.60
C ASN A 8 4.68 -7.78 10.28
N LYS A 9 4.12 -8.23 9.14
CA LYS A 9 4.53 -7.76 7.82
C LYS A 9 4.32 -6.26 7.67
N ALA A 10 3.18 -5.72 8.10
CA ALA A 10 2.88 -4.29 8.03
C ALA A 10 3.91 -3.45 8.80
N ARG A 11 4.26 -3.87 10.02
CA ARG A 11 5.30 -3.20 10.83
C ARG A 11 6.67 -3.24 10.16
N ILE A 12 7.06 -4.41 9.62
CA ILE A 12 8.35 -4.56 8.93
C ILE A 12 8.38 -3.69 7.66
N ASN A 13 7.28 -3.66 6.90
CA ASN A 13 7.18 -2.86 5.68
C ASN A 13 7.29 -1.36 5.99
N LEU A 14 6.57 -0.90 7.02
CA LEU A 14 6.63 0.49 7.45
C LEU A 14 8.06 0.88 7.90
N ALA A 15 8.75 0.02 8.65
CA ALA A 15 10.12 0.29 9.06
C ALA A 15 11.10 0.35 7.87
N LYS A 16 10.92 -0.51 6.87
CA LYS A 16 11.79 -0.60 5.69
C LYS A 16 11.54 0.52 4.67
N HIS A 17 10.28 0.79 4.36
CA HIS A 17 9.87 1.63 3.24
C HIS A 17 9.32 2.99 3.69
N LYS A 18 9.06 3.17 4.98
CA LYS A 18 8.50 4.40 5.57
C LYS A 18 7.12 4.79 5.03
N VAL A 19 6.43 3.83 4.40
CA VAL A 19 5.07 3.97 3.88
C VAL A 19 4.25 2.77 4.38
N SER A 20 3.05 3.04 4.90
CA SER A 20 2.12 2.00 5.36
C SER A 20 1.40 1.36 4.18
N PHE A 21 0.85 0.15 4.36
CA PHE A 21 0.04 -0.47 3.31
C PHE A 21 -1.26 0.28 3.05
N GLU A 22 -1.80 0.98 4.05
CA GLU A 22 -3.00 1.82 3.90
C GLU A 22 -2.71 3.02 3.00
N GLU A 23 -1.59 3.72 3.24
CA GLU A 23 -1.15 4.84 2.40
C GLU A 23 -0.82 4.37 0.98
N ALA A 24 -0.06 3.28 0.86
CA ALA A 24 0.33 2.74 -0.45
C ALA A 24 -0.87 2.28 -1.29
N GLN A 25 -2.01 2.00 -0.68
CA GLN A 25 -3.22 1.59 -1.39
C GLN A 25 -3.87 2.74 -2.15
N SER A 26 -3.66 3.99 -1.71
CA SER A 26 -4.20 5.18 -2.38
C SER A 26 -3.74 5.32 -3.82
N VAL A 27 -2.58 4.76 -4.19
CA VAL A 27 -2.05 4.81 -5.56
C VAL A 27 -2.96 4.12 -6.57
N PHE A 28 -3.81 3.18 -6.12
CA PHE A 28 -4.75 2.48 -7.00
C PHE A 28 -5.97 3.33 -7.34
N ASP A 29 -6.25 4.36 -6.54
CA ASP A 29 -7.34 5.31 -6.73
C ASP A 29 -6.85 6.64 -7.35
N ASP A 30 -5.57 6.74 -7.69
CA ASP A 30 -4.98 7.95 -8.30
C ASP A 30 -5.34 8.01 -9.80
N ASP A 31 -6.09 9.04 -10.19
CA ASP A 31 -6.52 9.28 -11.58
C ASP A 31 -5.34 9.52 -12.54
N ALA A 32 -4.18 9.95 -12.03
CA ALA A 32 -2.95 10.11 -12.80
C ALA A 32 -2.09 8.83 -12.83
N ALA A 33 -2.53 7.74 -12.17
CA ALA A 33 -1.83 6.48 -12.18
C ALA A 33 -1.71 5.93 -13.61
N ARG A 34 -0.53 5.42 -13.92
CA ARG A 34 -0.27 4.86 -15.24
C ARG A 34 -0.90 3.47 -15.36
N LEU A 35 -1.94 3.37 -16.18
CA LEU A 35 -2.52 2.09 -16.60
C LEU A 35 -1.65 1.49 -17.72
N ILE A 36 -1.21 0.25 -17.54
CA ILE A 36 -0.52 -0.53 -18.57
C ILE A 36 -1.41 -1.74 -18.86
N PHE A 37 -1.83 -1.88 -20.11
CA PHE A 37 -2.64 -2.96 -20.65
C PHE A 37 -1.84 -3.77 -21.66
#